data_AF-A0A6I9P114-F1
#
_entry.id   AF-A0A6I9P114-F1
#
_cell.length_a   1.000
_cell.length_b   1.000
_cell.length_c   1.000
_cell.angle_alpha   90.00
_cell.angle_beta   90.00
_cell.angle_gamma   90.00
#
_symmetry.space_group_name_H-M   'P 1'
#
loop_
_entity.id
_entity.type
_entity.pdbx_description
1 polymer ?
#
loop_
_entity_poly.entity_id
_entity_poly.type
_entity_poly.pdbx_seq_one_letter_code
_entity_poly.pdbx_strand_id
1 'polypeptide(L)'
;MTVEGVRHSAILSALFGGTDESDPLGAAQFIKERLYFATLRSKPKSTANTHYFCTDDEFVYENFYADFGPLNLAMLYRYCCKLNKKLKVSSC
;
A
#
# COMPACT_ATOMS: atom_id res chain seq x y z
N MET A 1 -8.12 33.41 8.61
CA MET A 1 -9.12 32.79 9.50
C MET A 1 -9.59 31.52 8.82
N THR A 2 -8.75 30.48 8.79
CA THR A 2 -8.73 29.35 9.74
C THR A 2 -10.03 28.55 9.72
N VAL A 3 -10.02 27.48 8.94
CA VAL A 3 -10.72 26.22 9.23
C VAL A 3 -9.77 25.12 8.73
N GLU A 4 -8.66 24.84 9.42
CA GLU A 4 -8.59 23.86 10.53
C GLU A 4 -9.45 22.62 10.23
N GLY A 5 -8.78 21.56 9.77
CA GLY A 5 -9.45 20.32 9.41
C GLY A 5 -8.53 19.20 8.92
N VAL A 6 -7.26 19.16 9.36
CA VAL A 6 -6.54 17.89 9.34
C VAL A 6 -7.28 16.98 10.32
N ARG A 7 -8.13 16.11 9.80
CA ARG A 7 -8.66 14.98 10.56
C ARG A 7 -8.32 13.68 9.84
N HIS A 8 -7.03 13.47 9.65
CA HIS A 8 -6.50 12.12 9.51
C HIS A 8 -6.58 11.44 10.88
N SER A 9 -7.44 10.42 10.93
CA SER A 9 -7.54 9.34 11.92
C SER A 9 -8.87 9.31 12.69
N ALA A 10 -9.81 8.55 12.13
CA ALA A 10 -10.64 7.62 12.90
C ALA A 10 -10.11 6.19 12.66
N ILE A 11 -8.79 6.02 12.86
CA ILE A 11 -7.79 5.02 12.43
C ILE A 11 -7.94 4.47 11.00
N LEU A 12 -9.10 3.98 10.66
CA LEU A 12 -9.38 3.29 9.43
C LEU A 12 -10.77 3.65 8.90
N SER A 13 -11.47 4.60 9.55
CA SER A 13 -12.94 4.70 9.67
C SER A 13 -13.68 3.52 9.04
N ALA A 14 -13.50 2.39 9.73
CA ALA A 14 -13.95 1.04 9.42
C ALA A 14 -13.21 0.26 8.32
N LEU A 15 -11.88 0.36 8.23
CA LEU A 15 -10.92 -0.41 7.41
C LEU A 15 -11.08 -0.27 5.88
N PHE A 16 -12.30 -0.20 5.37
CA PHE A 16 -12.61 -0.20 3.93
C PHE A 16 -13.98 0.45 3.60
N GLY A 17 -14.44 1.52 4.29
CA GLY A 17 -15.78 2.08 4.06
C GLY A 17 -15.88 3.59 3.86
N GLY A 18 -16.24 4.03 2.64
CA GLY A 18 -16.69 5.40 2.31
C GLY A 18 -16.48 5.75 0.83
N THR A 19 -17.57 5.95 0.09
CA THR A 19 -17.73 5.99 -1.38
C THR A 19 -17.12 7.18 -2.13
N ASP A 20 -16.44 6.89 -3.25
CA ASP A 20 -16.71 7.46 -4.58
C ASP A 20 -16.16 6.47 -5.65
N GLU A 21 -16.87 6.35 -6.78
CA GLU A 21 -16.86 5.25 -7.79
C GLU A 21 -15.56 5.09 -8.62
N SER A 22 -14.38 5.29 -8.03
CA SER A 22 -13.11 5.04 -8.73
C SER A 22 -11.93 4.62 -7.85
N ASP A 23 -12.05 4.67 -6.52
CA ASP A 23 -10.99 4.20 -5.62
C ASP A 23 -11.21 2.72 -5.27
N PRO A 24 -10.17 1.85 -5.37
CA PRO A 24 -10.27 0.48 -4.89
C PRO A 24 -10.60 0.51 -3.38
N LEU A 25 -11.82 0.11 -3.03
CA LEU A 25 -12.41 0.22 -1.69
C LEU A 25 -11.37 -0.10 -0.61
N GLY A 26 -11.01 0.92 0.18
CA GLY A 26 -10.10 0.87 1.34
C GLY A 26 -8.60 0.65 1.06
N ALA A 27 -8.12 1.13 -0.08
CA ALA A 27 -6.70 1.38 -0.23
C ALA A 27 -6.25 2.64 0.56
N ALA A 28 -5.15 2.55 1.30
CA ALA A 28 -4.51 3.69 1.94
C ALA A 28 -3.63 4.45 0.94
N GLN A 29 -3.94 5.72 0.71
CA GLN A 29 -3.16 6.61 -0.16
C GLN A 29 -1.89 7.09 0.56
N PHE A 30 -0.73 6.86 -0.06
CA PHE A 30 0.56 7.40 0.39
C PHE A 30 1.01 8.59 -0.48
N ILE A 31 0.83 8.47 -1.80
CA ILE A 31 1.09 9.54 -2.76
C ILE A 31 -0.14 9.61 -3.68
N LYS A 32 -0.83 10.75 -3.68
CA LYS A 32 -2.01 10.98 -4.50
C LYS A 32 -1.76 10.57 -5.95
N GLU A 33 -2.67 9.77 -6.51
CA GLU A 33 -2.66 9.30 -7.91
C GLU A 33 -1.43 8.44 -8.31
N ARG A 34 -0.57 8.05 -7.35
CA ARG A 34 0.68 7.34 -7.67
C ARG A 34 1.01 6.14 -6.80
N LEU A 35 0.71 6.19 -5.51
CA LEU A 35 1.05 5.12 -4.58
C LEU A 35 -0.05 4.91 -3.55
N TYR A 36 -0.60 3.71 -3.60
CA TYR A 36 -1.65 3.23 -2.72
C TYR A 36 -1.25 1.87 -2.16
N PHE A 37 -1.59 1.61 -0.90
CA PHE A 37 -1.48 0.31 -0.27
C PHE A 37 -2.87 -0.27 -0.11
N ALA A 38 -3.07 -1.52 -0.52
CA ALA A 38 -4.36 -2.19 -0.40
C ALA A 38 -4.15 -3.59 0.14
N THR A 39 -5.07 -4.05 1.00
CA THR A 39 -5.14 -5.45 1.42
C THR A 39 -6.31 -6.11 0.70
N LEU A 40 -6.03 -7.12 -0.11
CA LEU A 40 -7.01 -7.80 -0.95
C LEU A 40 -6.95 -9.30 -0.67
N ARG A 41 -8.11 -9.98 -0.68
CA ARG A 41 -8.17 -11.44 -0.48
C ARG A 41 -7.70 -12.24 -1.69
N SER A 42 -7.63 -11.60 -2.86
CA SER A 42 -7.20 -12.21 -4.11
C SER A 42 -6.36 -11.22 -4.92
N LYS A 43 -5.48 -11.75 -5.77
CA LYS A 43 -4.63 -10.93 -6.64
C LYS A 43 -5.49 -10.19 -7.67
N PRO A 44 -5.52 -8.84 -7.65
CA PRO A 44 -6.30 -8.08 -8.62
C PRO A 44 -5.65 -8.14 -10.00
N LYS A 45 -6.46 -7.92 -11.04
CA LYS A 45 -5.96 -7.70 -12.40
C LYS A 45 -5.51 -6.25 -12.53
N SER A 46 -4.33 -6.03 -13.08
CA SER A 46 -3.89 -4.67 -13.43
C SER A 46 -4.72 -4.13 -14.60
N THR A 47 -4.92 -2.82 -14.60
CA THR A 47 -5.59 -2.08 -15.68
C THR A 47 -4.55 -1.29 -16.48
N ALA A 48 -4.97 -0.57 -17.52
CA ALA A 48 -4.08 0.34 -18.24
C ALA A 48 -3.47 1.43 -17.35
N ASN A 49 -4.19 1.85 -16.30
CA ASN A 49 -3.82 2.97 -15.45
C ASN A 49 -3.33 2.54 -14.05
N THR A 50 -3.62 1.30 -13.64
CA THR A 50 -3.33 0.80 -12.30
C THR A 50 -2.53 -0.49 -12.37
N HIS A 51 -1.28 -0.42 -11.93
CA HIS A 51 -0.41 -1.58 -11.79
C HIS A 51 -0.40 -2.05 -10.32
N TYR A 52 -0.82 -3.28 -10.09
CA TYR A 52 -0.77 -3.93 -8.77
C TYR A 52 0.49 -4.79 -8.62
N PHE A 53 1.13 -4.73 -7.45
CA PHE A 53 2.13 -5.70 -7.04
C PHE A 53 2.01 -6.02 -5.56
N CYS A 54 2.43 -7.22 -5.19
CA CYS A 54 2.61 -7.66 -3.81
C CYS A 54 4.05 -8.17 -3.64
N THR A 55 4.46 -8.33 -2.39
CA THR A 55 5.78 -8.87 -2.02
C THR A 55 5.67 -10.05 -1.05
N ASP A 56 4.47 -10.56 -0.82
CA ASP A 56 4.17 -11.59 0.19
C ASP A 56 5.01 -12.87 -0.03
N ASP A 57 5.18 -13.29 -1.28
CA ASP A 57 5.99 -14.47 -1.65
C ASP A 57 7.49 -14.15 -1.81
N GLU A 58 7.90 -12.87 -1.76
CA GLU A 58 9.29 -12.43 -1.98
C GLU A 58 10.00 -12.11 -0.66
N PHE A 59 9.29 -11.46 0.27
CA PHE A 59 9.81 -11.04 1.57
C PHE A 59 9.09 -11.79 2.67
N VAL A 60 9.44 -13.06 2.84
CA VAL A 60 8.90 -13.95 3.87
C VAL A 60 9.68 -13.78 5.16
N TYR A 61 8.99 -13.49 6.26
CA TYR A 61 9.60 -13.47 7.58
C TYR A 61 9.86 -14.91 8.06
N GLU A 62 11.08 -15.20 8.49
CA GLU A 62 11.44 -16.49 9.11
C GLU A 62 11.16 -16.41 10.62
N ASN A 63 10.12 -17.11 11.08
CA ASN A 63 9.69 -17.10 12.47
C ASN A 63 10.56 -18.00 13.36
N PHE A 64 10.81 -17.56 14.61
CA PHE A 64 11.41 -18.42 15.63
C PHE A 64 10.36 -19.29 16.33
N TYR A 65 9.17 -18.74 16.56
CA TYR A 65 8.03 -19.44 17.16
C TYR A 65 6.71 -18.95 16.54
N ALA A 66 5.88 -18.23 17.28
CA ALA A 66 4.59 -17.69 16.81
C ALA A 66 4.69 -16.20 16.40
N ASP A 67 5.89 -15.67 16.26
CA ASP A 67 6.17 -14.33 15.76
C ASP A 67 5.97 -14.25 14.24
N PHE A 68 5.47 -13.11 13.77
CA PHE A 68 5.16 -12.89 12.35
C PHE A 68 5.90 -11.69 11.75
N GLY A 69 6.80 -11.06 12.52
CA GLY A 69 7.53 -9.89 12.07
C GLY A 69 8.02 -9.01 13.22
N PRO A 70 8.52 -7.81 12.89
CA PRO A 70 8.58 -7.21 11.55
C PRO A 70 9.67 -7.82 10.65
N LEU A 71 9.59 -7.56 9.33
CA LEU A 71 10.68 -7.88 8.41
C LEU A 71 11.97 -7.16 8.82
N ASN A 72 13.11 -7.80 8.56
CA ASN A 72 14.41 -7.23 8.85
C ASN A 72 14.80 -6.08 7.88
N LEU A 73 15.85 -5.35 8.25
CA LEU A 73 16.31 -4.17 7.51
C LEU A 73 16.75 -4.48 6.06
N ALA A 74 17.30 -5.67 5.81
CA ALA A 74 17.71 -6.06 4.46
C ALA A 74 16.50 -6.21 3.52
N MET A 75 15.38 -6.75 4.03
CA MET A 75 14.12 -6.86 3.27
C MET A 75 13.47 -5.49 3.06
N LEU A 76 13.48 -4.62 4.07
CA LEU A 76 13.01 -3.24 3.92
C LEU A 76 13.79 -2.49 2.83
N TYR A 77 15.13 -2.60 2.84
CA TYR A 77 15.97 -1.98 1.81
C TYR A 77 15.61 -2.49 0.40
N ARG A 78 15.43 -3.80 0.23
CA ARG A 78 15.03 -4.40 -1.05
C ARG A 78 13.65 -3.90 -1.51
N TYR A 79 12.69 -3.78 -0.58
CA TYR A 79 11.38 -3.19 -0.86
C TYR A 79 11.51 -1.75 -1.36
N CYS A 80 12.28 -0.91 -0.67
CA CYS A 80 12.52 0.48 -1.08
C CYS A 80 13.14 0.57 -2.48
N CYS A 81 14.15 -0.26 -2.79
CA CYS A 81 14.74 -0.32 -4.12
C CYS A 81 13.72 -0.72 -5.20
N LYS A 82 12.89 -1.73 -4.92
CA LYS A 82 11.85 -2.21 -5.84
C LYS A 82 10.76 -1.16 -6.08
N LEU A 83 10.26 -0.54 -5.02
CA LEU A 83 9.27 0.52 -5.08
C LEU A 83 9.78 1.73 -5.87
N ASN A 84 11.01 2.18 -5.58
CA ASN A 84 11.63 3.30 -6.29
C ASN A 84 11.80 3.03 -7.79
N LYS A 85 12.12 1.79 -8.19
CA LYS A 85 12.14 1.42 -9.62
C LYS A 85 10.75 1.53 -10.23
N LYS A 86 9.70 1.04 -9.57
CA LYS A 86 8.33 1.12 -10.07
C LYS A 86 7.83 2.56 -10.23
N LEU A 87 8.13 3.43 -9.27
CA LEU A 87 7.74 4.84 -9.32
C LEU A 87 8.44 5.65 -10.42
N LYS A 88 9.60 5.20 -10.91
CA LYS A 88 10.32 5.83 -12.03
C LYS A 88 9.77 5.44 -13.41
N VAL A 89 9.18 4.26 -13.54
CA VAL A 89 8.69 3.75 -14.84
C VAL A 89 7.34 4.37 -15.23
N SER A 90 6.58 4.88 -14.26
CA SER A 90 5.24 5.43 -14.46
C SER A 90 5.19 6.94 -14.75
N SER A 91 6.31 7.56 -15.18
CA SER A 91 6.38 8.99 -15.53
C SER A 91 6.52 9.26 -17.03
N CYS A 92 5.88 8.43 -17.86
CA CYS A 92 5.81 8.64 -19.31
C CYS A 92 4.36 8.87 -19.74
#